data_AF-A0A1Q9AF19-F1
#
_entry.id   AF-A0A1Q9AF19-F1
#
_cell.length_a   1.000
_cell.length_b   1.000
_cell.length_c   1.000
_cell.angle_alpha   90.00
_cell.angle_beta   90.00
_cell.angle_gamma   90.00
#
_symmetry.space_group_name_H-M   'P 1'
#
loop_
_entity.id
_entity.type
_entity.pdbx_description
1 polymer ?
#
loop_
_entity_poly.entity_id
_entity_poly.type
_entity_poly.pdbx_seq_one_letter_code
_entity_poly.pdbx_strand_id
1 'polypeptide(L)'
;MSKELKERVASEGAIPLSWVTTGRGDDYLNLGDALSPVIVAMMSGLPVTHTAAKSGQTRLAAVGTIGHMFAGGDVSFWGTGTSPHLNPNQSTEAKVLYSRPANTRFTTYATRGPFSRRVLDADAPGPAIYGDPLWLLPRFHDAPVEKTCELGVILHLSELADRAHDAHPKPDSARHIIAPADAAAVKLINTVTPVSIDGLRHRLDEILSCKRIVSTSLHGMVFAESYGIPCLYFSPRARQAGLGRIDLMAEEGLDLRFVDLYRGLGHDHLDVWYQPRHQETDWAALIETIDRVWSQKVLDEDALISSFPLPLNMLGKGTGGSAFDHPLVRGLPTQRDHVVVQTVKEAKRTLLSRLLGRG
;
A
#
# COMPACT_ATOMS: atom_id res chain seq x y z
N MET A 1 -24.04 2.17 -5.27
CA MET A 1 -23.27 0.98 -4.87
C MET A 1 -23.36 -0.05 -6.00
N SER A 2 -22.24 -0.62 -6.45
CA SER A 2 -22.21 -1.70 -7.46
C SER A 2 -23.02 -2.90 -6.96
N LYS A 3 -24.00 -3.28 -7.76
CA LYS A 3 -24.89 -4.41 -7.49
C LYS A 3 -24.15 -5.73 -7.69
N GLU A 4 -23.25 -5.76 -8.67
CA GLU A 4 -22.48 -6.91 -9.12
C GLU A 4 -21.53 -7.43 -8.04
N LEU A 5 -20.82 -6.53 -7.33
CA LEU A 5 -19.91 -6.96 -6.27
C LEU A 5 -20.67 -7.60 -5.11
N LYS A 6 -21.80 -7.01 -4.69
CA LYS A 6 -22.63 -7.53 -3.60
C LYS A 6 -23.23 -8.89 -3.95
N GLU A 7 -23.78 -9.03 -5.16
CA GLU A 7 -24.35 -10.30 -5.64
C GLU A 7 -23.30 -11.40 -5.69
N ARG A 8 -22.09 -11.08 -6.19
CA ARG A 8 -21.00 -12.02 -6.24
C ARG A 8 -20.56 -12.48 -4.85
N VAL A 9 -20.36 -11.55 -3.92
CA VAL A 9 -19.98 -11.89 -2.53
C VAL A 9 -21.08 -12.70 -1.83
N ALA A 10 -22.34 -12.37 -2.04
CA ALA A 10 -23.47 -13.13 -1.48
C ALA A 10 -23.53 -14.56 -2.03
N SER A 11 -23.19 -14.76 -3.30
CA SER A 11 -23.18 -16.08 -3.93
C SER A 11 -21.96 -16.93 -3.58
N GLU A 12 -20.78 -16.33 -3.47
CA GLU A 12 -19.51 -17.05 -3.27
C GLU A 12 -19.14 -17.18 -1.78
N GLY A 13 -19.71 -16.33 -0.91
CA GLY A 13 -19.36 -16.29 0.52
C GLY A 13 -17.94 -15.76 0.80
N ALA A 14 -17.27 -15.21 -0.21
CA ALA A 14 -15.93 -14.65 -0.13
C ALA A 14 -15.80 -13.40 -1.00
N ILE A 15 -14.86 -12.52 -0.66
CA ILE A 15 -14.63 -11.26 -1.35
C ILE A 15 -13.56 -11.44 -2.43
N PRO A 16 -13.89 -11.26 -3.72
CA PRO A 16 -12.89 -11.24 -4.78
C PRO A 16 -12.11 -9.92 -4.72
N LEU A 17 -10.87 -9.97 -4.22
CA LEU A 17 -10.01 -8.80 -4.05
C LEU A 17 -8.81 -8.88 -4.99
N SER A 18 -8.42 -7.75 -5.55
CA SER A 18 -7.17 -7.57 -6.28
C SER A 18 -6.18 -6.77 -5.44
N TRP A 19 -5.01 -7.36 -5.18
CA TRP A 19 -3.85 -6.70 -4.59
C TRP A 19 -2.56 -7.20 -5.23
N VAL A 20 -1.48 -6.44 -5.04
CA VAL A 20 -0.13 -6.88 -5.43
C VAL A 20 0.33 -7.93 -4.42
N THR A 21 0.67 -9.10 -4.94
CA THR A 21 1.15 -10.26 -4.19
C THR A 21 2.25 -10.94 -5.02
N THR A 22 3.04 -11.79 -4.37
CA THR A 22 4.13 -12.58 -4.96
C THR A 22 3.74 -13.23 -6.29
N GLY A 23 4.59 -13.04 -7.29
CA GLY A 23 4.54 -13.79 -8.55
C GLY A 23 5.24 -15.14 -8.43
N ARG A 24 5.36 -15.85 -9.57
CA ARG A 24 6.07 -17.13 -9.62
C ARG A 24 7.59 -16.87 -9.49
N GLY A 25 8.17 -17.23 -8.36
CA GLY A 25 9.61 -17.13 -8.09
C GLY A 25 10.02 -15.98 -7.16
N ASP A 26 9.07 -15.12 -6.78
CA ASP A 26 9.28 -14.14 -5.71
C ASP A 26 9.04 -14.80 -4.35
N ASP A 27 9.90 -14.50 -3.38
CA ASP A 27 9.86 -15.01 -2.01
C ASP A 27 9.53 -13.92 -0.99
N TYR A 28 8.93 -12.81 -1.44
CA TYR A 28 8.63 -11.66 -0.59
C TYR A 28 7.28 -10.99 -0.87
N LEU A 29 6.67 -10.43 0.17
CA LEU A 29 5.52 -9.55 0.05
C LEU A 29 5.92 -8.08 0.25
N ASN A 30 5.18 -7.17 -0.39
CA ASN A 30 5.16 -5.77 0.04
C ASN A 30 4.14 -5.61 1.17
N LEU A 31 4.59 -5.23 2.36
CA LEU A 31 3.75 -5.14 3.56
C LEU A 31 2.45 -4.38 3.29
N GLY A 32 2.52 -3.16 2.75
CA GLY A 32 1.32 -2.35 2.56
C GLY A 32 0.32 -2.98 1.60
N ASP A 33 0.77 -3.43 0.42
CA ASP A 33 -0.13 -4.10 -0.53
C ASP A 33 -0.69 -5.43 0.02
N ALA A 34 0.12 -6.16 0.81
CA ALA A 34 -0.26 -7.44 1.42
C ALA A 34 -1.19 -7.30 2.64
N LEU A 35 -1.31 -6.10 3.22
CA LEU A 35 -2.32 -5.81 4.24
C LEU A 35 -3.71 -5.47 3.64
N SER A 36 -3.83 -5.32 2.32
CA SER A 36 -5.10 -5.16 1.61
C SER A 36 -6.13 -6.26 1.94
N PRO A 37 -5.82 -7.57 1.82
CA PRO A 37 -6.74 -8.62 2.23
C PRO A 37 -7.00 -8.65 3.74
N VAL A 38 -6.03 -8.25 4.57
CA VAL A 38 -6.19 -8.18 6.04
C VAL A 38 -7.26 -7.14 6.39
N ILE A 39 -7.12 -5.90 5.91
CA ILE A 39 -8.07 -4.83 6.25
C ILE A 39 -9.47 -5.14 5.71
N VAL A 40 -9.59 -5.69 4.50
CA VAL A 40 -10.89 -6.05 3.90
C VAL A 40 -11.56 -7.18 4.68
N ALA A 41 -10.82 -8.21 5.11
CA ALA A 41 -11.35 -9.27 5.96
C ALA A 41 -11.81 -8.73 7.32
N MET A 42 -11.02 -7.86 7.95
CA MET A 42 -11.38 -7.28 9.25
C MET A 42 -12.60 -6.35 9.17
N MET A 43 -12.81 -5.65 8.05
CA MET A 43 -13.98 -4.79 7.84
C MET A 43 -15.28 -5.57 7.57
N SER A 44 -15.17 -6.70 6.88
CA SER A 44 -16.33 -7.46 6.38
C SER A 44 -16.67 -8.70 7.20
N GLY A 45 -15.73 -9.22 8.00
CA GLY A 45 -15.88 -10.53 8.64
C GLY A 45 -15.96 -11.69 7.65
N LEU A 46 -15.55 -11.50 6.39
CA LEU A 46 -15.62 -12.50 5.33
C LEU A 46 -14.23 -12.94 4.85
N PRO A 47 -14.08 -14.19 4.36
CA PRO A 47 -12.90 -14.63 3.63
C PRO A 47 -12.64 -13.78 2.38
N VAL A 48 -11.37 -13.70 1.98
CA VAL A 48 -10.93 -12.97 0.78
C VAL A 48 -10.25 -13.93 -0.19
N THR A 49 -10.58 -13.84 -1.47
CA THR A 49 -9.94 -14.59 -2.56
C THR A 49 -9.19 -13.65 -3.49
N HIS A 50 -8.06 -14.10 -4.05
CA HIS A 50 -7.29 -13.31 -5.01
C HIS A 50 -7.96 -13.34 -6.39
N THR A 51 -8.22 -12.17 -6.95
CA THR A 51 -8.56 -11.99 -8.37
C THR A 51 -7.50 -11.13 -9.04
N ALA A 52 -7.02 -11.53 -10.21
CA ALA A 52 -6.04 -10.75 -10.96
C ALA A 52 -6.58 -9.35 -11.36
N ALA A 53 -5.72 -8.33 -11.30
CA ALA A 53 -6.07 -6.96 -11.70
C ALA A 53 -6.51 -6.87 -13.17
N LYS A 54 -5.98 -7.75 -14.04
CA LYS A 54 -6.45 -7.93 -15.43
C LYS A 54 -7.34 -9.17 -15.48
N SER A 55 -8.66 -8.98 -15.45
CA SER A 55 -9.64 -10.06 -15.35
C SER A 55 -10.99 -9.59 -15.90
N GLY A 56 -11.79 -10.50 -16.44
CA GLY A 56 -13.19 -10.22 -16.80
C GLY A 56 -14.15 -10.28 -15.61
N GLN A 57 -13.67 -10.66 -14.41
CA GLN A 57 -14.52 -10.90 -13.25
C GLN A 57 -14.68 -9.66 -12.35
N THR A 58 -15.80 -9.56 -11.63
CA THR A 58 -16.05 -8.50 -10.64
C THR A 58 -15.09 -8.58 -9.46
N ARG A 59 -14.46 -7.47 -9.07
CA ARG A 59 -13.49 -7.47 -7.96
C ARG A 59 -13.40 -6.14 -7.22
N LEU A 60 -12.99 -6.21 -5.97
CA LEU A 60 -12.63 -5.08 -5.13
C LEU A 60 -11.14 -4.74 -5.31
N ALA A 61 -10.82 -3.46 -5.18
CA ALA A 61 -9.49 -2.94 -4.94
C ALA A 61 -9.55 -2.02 -3.72
N ALA A 62 -8.66 -2.23 -2.76
CA ALA A 62 -8.67 -1.49 -1.51
C ALA A 62 -7.39 -0.68 -1.34
N VAL A 63 -6.27 -1.34 -1.08
CA VAL A 63 -4.99 -0.70 -0.76
C VAL A 63 -4.03 -0.73 -1.95
N GLY A 64 -3.13 0.26 -2.01
CA GLY A 64 -1.99 0.28 -2.94
C GLY A 64 -2.16 1.27 -4.10
N THR A 65 -1.05 1.58 -4.78
CA THR A 65 -1.05 2.44 -5.98
C THR A 65 -1.28 1.59 -7.23
N ILE A 66 -2.44 0.93 -7.29
CA ILE A 66 -2.69 -0.15 -8.26
C ILE A 66 -3.84 0.15 -9.23
N GLY A 67 -4.55 1.27 -9.08
CA GLY A 67 -5.73 1.59 -9.89
C GLY A 67 -5.48 1.53 -11.41
N HIS A 68 -4.32 2.02 -11.85
CA HIS A 68 -3.88 1.99 -13.25
C HIS A 68 -3.65 0.58 -13.82
N MET A 69 -3.54 -0.45 -12.98
CA MET A 69 -3.27 -1.83 -13.41
C MET A 69 -4.52 -2.58 -13.86
N PHE A 70 -5.71 -2.05 -13.54
CA PHE A 70 -6.97 -2.77 -13.74
C PHE A 70 -7.44 -2.73 -15.18
N ALA A 71 -7.84 -3.90 -15.70
CA ALA A 71 -8.46 -4.03 -17.01
C ALA A 71 -9.48 -5.17 -17.04
N GLY A 72 -10.61 -4.95 -17.70
CA GLY A 72 -11.69 -5.92 -17.84
C GLY A 72 -12.65 -5.96 -16.64
N GLY A 73 -13.90 -6.33 -16.88
CA GLY A 73 -14.90 -6.61 -15.84
C GLY A 73 -15.30 -5.38 -15.02
N ASP A 74 -15.88 -5.64 -13.84
CA ASP A 74 -16.30 -4.63 -12.87
C ASP A 74 -15.26 -4.49 -11.75
N VAL A 75 -14.84 -3.26 -11.46
CA VAL A 75 -13.88 -2.95 -10.39
C VAL A 75 -14.48 -1.94 -9.44
N SER A 76 -14.59 -2.33 -8.16
CA SER A 76 -14.96 -1.42 -7.08
C SER A 76 -13.71 -0.90 -6.40
N PHE A 77 -13.59 0.42 -6.21
CA PHE A 77 -12.46 1.05 -5.51
C PHE A 77 -12.88 1.55 -4.12
N TRP A 78 -12.10 1.18 -3.10
CA TRP A 78 -12.24 1.67 -1.73
C TRP A 78 -10.88 2.05 -1.14
N GLY A 79 -10.49 3.32 -1.32
CA GLY A 79 -9.23 3.88 -0.81
C GLY A 79 -8.00 3.63 -1.68
N THR A 80 -8.21 3.06 -2.88
CA THR A 80 -7.12 2.72 -3.81
C THR A 80 -6.47 3.96 -4.40
N GLY A 81 -5.15 3.93 -4.50
CA GLY A 81 -4.35 4.91 -5.21
C GLY A 81 -4.09 4.52 -6.67
N THR A 82 -3.73 5.48 -7.50
CA THR A 82 -3.33 5.23 -8.90
C THR A 82 -2.09 6.01 -9.33
N SER A 83 -1.57 5.65 -10.50
CA SER A 83 -0.51 6.37 -11.21
C SER A 83 -1.13 7.09 -12.41
N PRO A 84 -0.61 8.27 -12.81
CA PRO A 84 -1.04 8.92 -14.06
C PRO A 84 -0.57 8.16 -15.30
N HIS A 85 0.30 7.18 -15.14
CA HIS A 85 0.89 6.38 -16.21
C HIS A 85 0.54 4.90 -16.05
N LEU A 86 0.39 4.19 -17.18
CA LEU A 86 0.25 2.73 -17.24
C LEU A 86 1.54 1.99 -16.87
N ASN A 87 2.69 2.62 -17.09
CA ASN A 87 4.02 2.05 -16.86
C ASN A 87 4.87 2.87 -15.87
N PRO A 88 4.40 3.09 -14.62
CA PRO A 88 5.11 3.93 -13.66
C PRO A 88 6.51 3.42 -13.33
N ASN A 89 6.72 2.10 -13.35
CA ASN A 89 7.98 1.47 -12.92
C ASN A 89 9.01 1.30 -14.04
N GLN A 90 8.64 1.52 -15.31
CA GLN A 90 9.59 1.41 -16.43
C GLN A 90 10.35 2.73 -16.61
N SER A 91 11.66 2.72 -16.37
CA SER A 91 12.52 3.92 -16.50
C SER A 91 13.11 4.10 -17.90
N THR A 92 13.17 3.04 -18.70
CA THR A 92 13.81 3.01 -20.03
C THR A 92 12.85 3.28 -21.18
N GLU A 93 11.54 3.27 -20.91
CA GLU A 93 10.49 3.47 -21.91
C GLU A 93 9.78 4.81 -21.67
N ALA A 94 9.24 5.38 -22.75
CA ALA A 94 8.41 6.57 -22.65
C ALA A 94 7.20 6.29 -21.74
N LYS A 95 6.87 7.25 -20.87
CA LYS A 95 5.71 7.13 -19.98
C LYS A 95 4.43 7.21 -20.80
N VAL A 96 3.57 6.20 -20.62
CA VAL A 96 2.28 6.10 -21.30
C VAL A 96 1.21 6.60 -20.34
N LEU A 97 0.49 7.65 -20.71
CA LEU A 97 -0.62 8.17 -19.92
C LEU A 97 -1.70 7.10 -19.73
N TYR A 98 -2.24 7.05 -18.51
CA TYR A 98 -3.33 6.16 -18.18
C TYR A 98 -4.65 6.62 -18.81
N SER A 99 -5.36 5.67 -19.40
CA SER A 99 -6.78 5.79 -19.73
C SER A 99 -7.51 4.52 -19.32
N ARG A 100 -8.78 4.66 -18.94
CA ARG A 100 -9.62 3.52 -18.54
C ARG A 100 -9.77 2.56 -19.73
N PRO A 101 -9.43 1.25 -19.59
CA PRO A 101 -9.58 0.30 -20.70
C PRO A 101 -11.06 0.05 -21.05
N ALA A 102 -11.39 -0.01 -22.34
CA ALA A 102 -12.76 0.00 -22.88
C ALA A 102 -13.75 -1.02 -22.25
N ASN A 103 -13.26 -2.19 -21.84
CA ASN A 103 -14.10 -3.26 -21.25
C ASN A 103 -14.05 -3.28 -19.71
N THR A 104 -13.83 -2.13 -19.08
CA THR A 104 -13.67 -2.01 -17.63
C THR A 104 -14.67 -1.02 -17.08
N ARG A 105 -15.52 -1.46 -16.16
CA ARG A 105 -16.45 -0.58 -15.43
C ARG A 105 -15.91 -0.33 -14.04
N PHE A 106 -15.87 0.94 -13.65
CA PHE A 106 -15.43 1.35 -12.33
C PHE A 106 -16.62 1.78 -11.48
N THR A 107 -16.57 1.45 -10.20
CA THR A 107 -17.44 2.03 -9.18
C THR A 107 -16.57 2.50 -8.03
N THR A 108 -16.51 3.81 -7.83
CA THR A 108 -15.63 4.41 -6.83
C THR A 108 -16.40 4.75 -5.57
N TYR A 109 -16.01 4.15 -4.45
CA TYR A 109 -16.58 4.42 -3.13
C TYR A 109 -15.70 5.36 -2.31
N ALA A 110 -14.39 5.13 -2.38
CA ALA A 110 -13.36 6.02 -1.88
C ALA A 110 -12.11 5.85 -2.74
N THR A 111 -11.26 6.87 -2.80
CA THR A 111 -9.90 6.78 -3.35
C THR A 111 -8.91 7.22 -2.29
N ARG A 112 -7.61 6.97 -2.48
CA ARG A 112 -6.61 7.46 -1.52
C ARG A 112 -6.69 8.99 -1.34
N GLY A 113 -6.94 9.70 -2.43
CA GLY A 113 -7.13 11.14 -2.44
C GLY A 113 -7.70 11.68 -3.75
N PRO A 114 -7.71 13.02 -3.92
CA PRO A 114 -8.33 13.69 -5.05
C PRO A 114 -7.62 13.42 -6.38
N PHE A 115 -6.30 13.22 -6.37
CA PHE A 115 -5.55 12.87 -7.59
C PHE A 115 -6.03 11.52 -8.12
N SER A 116 -6.14 10.51 -7.26
CA SER A 116 -6.62 9.19 -7.67
C SER A 116 -8.07 9.20 -8.13
N ARG A 117 -8.95 9.98 -7.49
CA ARG A 117 -10.33 10.14 -7.95
C ARG A 117 -10.38 10.72 -9.36
N ARG A 118 -9.65 11.80 -9.61
CA ARG A 118 -9.60 12.46 -10.93
C ARG A 118 -9.11 11.52 -12.03
N VAL A 119 -8.09 10.70 -11.77
CA VAL A 119 -7.52 9.79 -12.78
C VAL A 119 -8.37 8.54 -12.98
N LEU A 120 -8.95 7.98 -11.91
CA LEU A 120 -9.74 6.75 -12.01
C LEU A 120 -11.16 7.03 -12.49
N ASP A 121 -11.84 8.00 -11.90
CA ASP A 121 -13.29 8.18 -12.01
C ASP A 121 -13.69 9.62 -11.63
N ALA A 122 -13.31 10.58 -12.48
CA ALA A 122 -13.55 12.02 -12.25
C ALA A 122 -15.04 12.33 -12.04
N ASP A 123 -15.92 11.59 -12.73
CA ASP A 123 -17.37 11.76 -12.71
C ASP A 123 -18.07 10.84 -11.68
N ALA A 124 -17.31 10.24 -10.74
CA ALA A 124 -17.86 9.37 -9.72
C ALA A 124 -18.99 10.10 -8.94
N PRO A 125 -20.20 9.51 -8.87
CA PRO A 125 -21.33 10.13 -8.20
C PRO A 125 -21.17 10.12 -6.67
N GLY A 126 -21.83 11.06 -6.00
CA GLY A 126 -21.83 11.15 -4.54
C GLY A 126 -20.59 11.85 -3.94
N PRO A 127 -20.48 11.89 -2.60
CA PRO A 127 -19.44 12.64 -1.92
C PRO A 127 -18.04 12.12 -2.25
N ALA A 128 -17.07 13.03 -2.14
CA ALA A 128 -15.67 12.71 -2.34
C ALA A 128 -15.05 12.18 -1.05
N ILE A 129 -15.05 10.85 -0.90
CA ILE A 129 -14.44 10.18 0.25
C ILE A 129 -13.00 9.80 -0.08
N TYR A 130 -12.09 10.16 0.82
CA TYR A 130 -10.67 9.95 0.67
C TYR A 130 -10.09 9.18 1.85
N GLY A 131 -8.95 8.52 1.63
CA GLY A 131 -8.18 7.84 2.68
C GLY A 131 -7.58 6.52 2.21
N ASP A 132 -6.42 6.16 2.76
CA ASP A 132 -5.87 4.82 2.63
C ASP A 132 -6.53 3.89 3.68
N PRO A 133 -7.07 2.72 3.31
CA PRO A 133 -7.74 1.83 4.25
C PRO A 133 -6.85 1.35 5.40
N LEU A 134 -5.52 1.31 5.21
CA LEU A 134 -4.59 0.93 6.28
C LEU A 134 -4.53 1.97 7.41
N TRP A 135 -5.13 3.16 7.23
CA TRP A 135 -5.33 4.10 8.33
C TRP A 135 -6.20 3.51 9.44
N LEU A 136 -7.09 2.57 9.12
CA LEU A 136 -7.99 1.93 10.09
C LEU A 136 -7.32 0.80 10.88
N LEU A 137 -6.05 0.46 10.60
CA LEU A 137 -5.33 -0.61 11.31
C LEU A 137 -5.32 -0.49 12.84
N PRO A 138 -5.20 0.71 13.47
CA PRO A 138 -5.22 0.83 14.94
C PRO A 138 -6.50 0.30 15.61
N ARG A 139 -7.60 0.20 14.86
CA ARG A 139 -8.86 -0.42 15.33
C ARG A 139 -8.75 -1.94 15.46
N PHE A 140 -7.83 -2.55 14.71
CA PHE A 140 -7.71 -4.00 14.56
C PHE A 140 -6.40 -4.56 15.11
N HIS A 141 -5.38 -3.72 15.31
CA HIS A 141 -4.06 -4.14 15.76
C HIS A 141 -3.45 -3.11 16.72
N ASP A 142 -3.04 -3.56 17.90
CA ASP A 142 -2.31 -2.76 18.87
C ASP A 142 -0.84 -2.65 18.48
N ALA A 143 -0.30 -1.43 18.54
CA ALA A 143 1.13 -1.24 18.43
C ALA A 143 1.86 -1.87 19.64
N PRO A 144 3.09 -2.38 19.47
CA PRO A 144 3.91 -2.81 20.59
C PRO A 144 4.10 -1.71 21.63
N VAL A 145 3.97 -2.08 22.91
CA VAL A 145 4.12 -1.15 24.05
C VAL A 145 5.58 -0.70 24.20
N GLU A 146 6.52 -1.65 24.07
CA GLU A 146 7.94 -1.36 24.15
C GLU A 146 8.44 -0.71 22.84
N LYS A 147 9.06 0.46 22.96
CA LYS A 147 9.72 1.13 21.84
C LYS A 147 11.20 0.73 21.83
N THR A 148 11.64 0.12 20.74
CA THR A 148 12.97 -0.49 20.60
C THR A 148 13.90 0.29 19.67
N CYS A 149 13.41 1.38 19.04
CA CYS A 149 14.17 2.16 18.07
C CYS A 149 13.84 3.65 18.20
N GLU A 150 14.86 4.51 18.27
CA GLU A 150 14.67 5.97 18.32
C GLU A 150 14.16 6.53 16.98
N LEU A 151 14.76 6.10 15.87
CA LEU A 151 14.40 6.50 14.53
C LEU A 151 14.37 5.32 13.55
N GLY A 152 13.17 4.98 13.06
CA GLY A 152 12.99 4.08 11.93
C GLY A 152 13.12 4.81 10.60
N VAL A 153 14.00 4.34 9.72
CA VAL A 153 14.17 4.84 8.36
C VAL A 153 13.60 3.82 7.39
N ILE A 154 12.40 4.07 6.86
CA ILE A 154 11.66 3.11 6.02
C ILE A 154 11.95 3.37 4.54
N LEU A 155 12.68 2.46 3.91
CA LEU A 155 13.06 2.55 2.50
C LEU A 155 11.95 2.03 1.59
N HIS A 156 11.66 2.79 0.54
CA HIS A 156 10.86 2.31 -0.59
C HIS A 156 11.65 1.26 -1.41
N LEU A 157 10.93 0.31 -2.02
CA LEU A 157 11.52 -0.78 -2.82
C LEU A 157 12.45 -0.31 -3.95
N SER A 158 12.26 0.91 -4.46
CA SER A 158 13.11 1.50 -5.51
C SER A 158 14.47 1.98 -4.99
N GLU A 159 14.65 2.08 -3.68
CA GLU A 159 15.91 2.50 -3.02
C GLU A 159 16.71 1.31 -2.48
N LEU A 160 16.15 0.11 -2.52
CA LEU A 160 16.83 -1.12 -2.16
C LEU A 160 17.71 -1.63 -3.30
N ALA A 161 18.86 -2.20 -2.95
CA ALA A 161 19.76 -2.91 -3.87
C ALA A 161 19.17 -4.27 -4.30
N ASP A 162 18.37 -4.90 -3.43
CA ASP A 162 17.78 -6.21 -3.64
C ASP A 162 16.34 -6.31 -3.07
N ARG A 163 15.85 -7.53 -2.89
CA ARG A 163 14.56 -7.86 -2.25
C ARG A 163 14.75 -8.73 -1.01
N ALA A 164 15.88 -8.58 -0.32
CA ALA A 164 16.08 -9.21 0.97
C ALA A 164 15.11 -8.65 2.02
N HIS A 165 14.86 -9.43 3.06
CA HIS A 165 14.05 -8.97 4.19
C HIS A 165 14.79 -7.88 4.97
N ASP A 166 16.11 -7.94 5.08
CA ASP A 166 16.88 -6.84 5.66
C ASP A 166 16.98 -5.67 4.69
N ALA A 167 17.09 -4.46 5.22
CA ALA A 167 17.19 -3.26 4.41
C ALA A 167 18.61 -3.09 3.87
N HIS A 168 18.79 -3.34 2.58
CA HIS A 168 20.03 -3.05 1.85
C HIS A 168 19.82 -1.84 0.92
N PRO A 169 20.20 -0.62 1.31
CA PRO A 169 20.15 0.54 0.43
C PRO A 169 21.03 0.35 -0.81
N LYS A 170 20.72 1.05 -1.90
CA LYS A 170 21.62 1.10 -3.06
C LYS A 170 23.00 1.64 -2.67
N PRO A 171 24.10 1.14 -3.29
CA PRO A 171 25.47 1.52 -2.91
C PRO A 171 25.78 3.01 -3.01
N ASP A 172 25.08 3.73 -3.88
CA ASP A 172 25.25 5.18 -4.10
C ASP A 172 24.44 6.05 -3.11
N SER A 173 23.88 5.45 -2.06
CA SER A 173 22.96 6.11 -1.14
C SER A 173 23.63 6.52 0.18
N ALA A 174 24.43 7.58 0.13
CA ALA A 174 25.10 8.15 1.31
C ALA A 174 24.13 8.53 2.44
N ARG A 175 22.90 8.91 2.09
CA ARG A 175 21.84 9.26 3.06
C ARG A 175 21.41 8.12 4.01
N HIS A 176 21.79 6.88 3.73
CA HIS A 176 21.47 5.72 4.57
C HIS A 176 22.69 5.18 5.32
N ILE A 177 23.84 5.87 5.25
CA ILE A 177 25.02 5.52 6.04
C ILE A 177 24.72 5.81 7.52
N ILE A 178 24.87 4.79 8.35
CA ILE A 178 24.73 4.88 9.81
C ILE A 178 26.11 4.68 10.41
N ALA A 179 26.64 5.73 11.05
CA ALA A 179 27.91 5.63 11.76
C ALA A 179 27.76 4.73 13.01
N PRO A 180 28.84 4.11 13.50
CA PRO A 180 28.77 3.27 14.71
C PRO A 180 28.14 3.95 15.93
N ALA A 181 28.29 5.27 16.05
CA ALA A 181 27.69 6.07 17.12
C ALA A 181 26.15 6.13 17.06
N ASP A 182 25.57 5.99 15.87
CA ASP A 182 24.12 6.10 15.63
C ASP A 182 23.43 4.73 15.55
N ALA A 183 24.19 3.63 15.48
CA ALA A 183 23.67 2.27 15.26
C ALA A 183 22.72 1.78 16.37
N ALA A 184 22.80 2.34 17.57
CA ALA A 184 21.88 2.05 18.67
C ALA A 184 20.55 2.83 18.57
N ALA A 185 20.52 3.94 17.83
CA ALA A 185 19.37 4.84 17.74
C ALA A 185 18.60 4.68 16.42
N VAL A 186 19.32 4.51 15.32
CA VAL A 186 18.77 4.52 13.96
C VAL A 186 18.68 3.11 13.41
N LYS A 187 17.52 2.74 12.85
CA LYS A 187 17.31 1.45 12.20
C LYS A 187 16.79 1.62 10.78
N LEU A 188 17.46 0.99 9.82
CA LEU A 188 16.94 0.88 8.45
C LEU A 188 15.91 -0.25 8.39
N ILE A 189 14.74 0.07 7.84
CA ILE A 189 13.62 -0.85 7.70
C ILE A 189 13.15 -0.77 6.24
N ASN A 190 12.53 -1.84 5.73
CA ASN A 190 11.87 -1.83 4.43
C ASN A 190 10.45 -2.41 4.53
N THR A 191 9.74 -2.44 3.41
CA THR A 191 8.39 -3.04 3.35
C THR A 191 8.40 -4.47 2.82
N VAL A 192 9.58 -5.09 2.70
CA VAL A 192 9.75 -6.47 2.21
C VAL A 192 9.57 -7.42 3.40
N THR A 193 8.69 -8.40 3.25
CA THR A 193 8.44 -9.40 4.30
C THR A 193 8.54 -10.81 3.74
N PRO A 194 8.84 -11.81 4.59
CA PRO A 194 8.59 -13.20 4.24
C PRO A 194 7.13 -13.41 3.80
N VAL A 195 6.88 -14.42 2.96
CA VAL A 195 5.55 -14.77 2.45
C VAL A 195 4.71 -15.51 3.50
N SER A 196 4.45 -14.88 4.62
CA SER A 196 3.66 -15.43 5.72
C SER A 196 2.92 -14.34 6.49
N ILE A 197 1.82 -14.72 7.15
CA ILE A 197 1.05 -13.83 8.03
C ILE A 197 1.91 -13.34 9.19
N ASP A 198 2.75 -14.20 9.76
CA ASP A 198 3.69 -13.82 10.82
C ASP A 198 4.77 -12.86 10.32
N GLY A 199 5.23 -13.01 9.08
CA GLY A 199 6.16 -12.08 8.44
C GLY A 199 5.56 -10.68 8.27
N LEU A 200 4.28 -10.59 7.89
CA LEU A 200 3.55 -9.32 7.82
C LEU A 200 3.41 -8.68 9.21
N ARG A 201 2.98 -9.46 10.21
CA ARG A 201 2.85 -9.02 11.60
C ARG A 201 4.19 -8.49 12.11
N HIS A 202 5.25 -9.29 12.02
CA HIS A 202 6.56 -8.96 12.55
C HIS A 202 7.11 -7.66 11.95
N ARG A 203 6.95 -7.45 10.62
CA ARG A 203 7.38 -6.20 10.00
C ARG A 203 6.56 -5.01 10.45
N LEU A 204 5.24 -5.16 10.59
CA LEU A 204 4.39 -4.10 11.10
C LEU A 204 4.79 -3.75 12.54
N ASP A 205 4.92 -4.75 13.42
CA ASP A 205 5.35 -4.57 14.82
C ASP A 205 6.71 -3.87 14.91
N GLU A 206 7.67 -4.23 14.04
CA GLU A 206 8.98 -3.59 13.99
C GLU A 206 8.88 -2.09 13.64
N ILE A 207 8.07 -1.73 12.63
CA ILE A 207 7.82 -0.33 12.26
C ILE A 207 7.15 0.41 13.44
N LEU A 208 6.14 -0.21 14.05
CA LEU A 208 5.37 0.38 15.14
C LEU A 208 6.16 0.48 16.44
N SER A 209 7.28 -0.23 16.57
CA SER A 209 8.20 -0.15 17.72
C SER A 209 9.14 1.05 17.65
N CYS A 210 9.14 1.82 16.56
CA CYS A 210 9.90 3.07 16.45
C CYS A 210 9.24 4.22 17.23
N LYS A 211 10.05 5.09 17.81
CA LYS A 211 9.59 6.35 18.42
C LYS A 211 9.32 7.43 17.38
N ARG A 212 10.12 7.45 16.30
CA ARG A 212 9.97 8.36 15.16
C ARG A 212 10.20 7.61 13.86
N ILE A 213 9.59 8.08 12.78
CA ILE A 213 9.73 7.47 11.46
C ILE A 213 10.10 8.52 10.42
N VAL A 214 11.06 8.21 9.57
CA VAL A 214 11.19 8.87 8.28
C VAL A 214 11.04 7.83 7.18
N SER A 215 10.36 8.17 6.10
CA SER A 215 10.03 7.16 5.08
C SER A 215 10.08 7.74 3.68
N THR A 216 10.61 6.96 2.73
CA THR A 216 10.35 7.15 1.28
C THR A 216 9.22 6.25 0.77
N SER A 217 8.79 5.29 1.57
CA SER A 217 7.61 4.47 1.32
C SER A 217 6.34 5.18 1.78
N LEU A 218 5.33 5.26 0.92
CA LEU A 218 4.04 5.83 1.31
C LEU A 218 3.41 5.09 2.50
N HIS A 219 3.39 3.75 2.47
CA HIS A 219 2.79 2.98 3.55
C HIS A 219 3.55 3.14 4.87
N GLY A 220 4.86 3.42 4.82
CA GLY A 220 5.60 3.81 6.02
C GLY A 220 5.05 5.09 6.67
N MET A 221 4.64 6.08 5.87
CA MET A 221 3.93 7.25 6.38
C MET A 221 2.51 6.92 6.85
N VAL A 222 1.75 6.10 6.10
CA VAL A 222 0.39 5.72 6.50
C VAL A 222 0.39 5.05 7.88
N PHE A 223 1.34 4.14 8.13
CA PHE A 223 1.48 3.49 9.44
C PHE A 223 1.88 4.47 10.53
N ALA A 224 2.84 5.36 10.26
CA ALA A 224 3.28 6.33 11.24
C ALA A 224 2.14 7.29 11.63
N GLU A 225 1.48 7.89 10.64
CA GLU A 225 0.42 8.86 10.85
C GLU A 225 -0.80 8.24 11.54
N SER A 226 -1.24 7.03 11.14
CA SER A 226 -2.42 6.39 11.73
C SER A 226 -2.22 5.95 13.18
N TYR A 227 -1.00 5.57 13.56
CA TYR A 227 -0.66 5.20 14.94
C TYR A 227 -0.14 6.39 15.76
N GLY A 228 -0.11 7.60 15.20
CA GLY A 228 0.37 8.80 15.89
C GLY A 228 1.87 8.78 16.22
N ILE A 229 2.68 8.10 15.40
CA ILE A 229 4.14 8.09 15.52
C ILE A 229 4.68 9.32 14.77
N PRO A 230 5.45 10.22 15.43
CA PRO A 230 6.02 11.38 14.77
C PRO A 230 6.84 11.02 13.53
N CYS A 231 6.55 11.67 12.41
CA CYS A 231 7.19 11.31 11.15
C CYS A 231 7.39 12.43 10.12
N LEU A 232 8.33 12.23 9.20
CA LEU A 232 8.54 13.10 8.04
C LEU A 232 8.75 12.30 6.76
N TYR A 233 8.27 12.84 5.63
CA TYR A 233 8.65 12.32 4.32
C TYR A 233 10.16 12.57 4.09
N PHE A 234 10.91 11.50 3.85
CA PHE A 234 12.36 11.53 3.66
C PHE A 234 12.70 11.80 2.19
N SER A 235 12.50 13.01 1.70
CA SER A 235 12.60 13.33 0.28
C SER A 235 14.04 13.34 -0.25
N PRO A 236 14.40 12.55 -1.29
CA PRO A 236 15.72 12.62 -1.91
C PRO A 236 15.92 13.82 -2.85
N ARG A 237 14.86 14.60 -3.12
CA ARG A 237 14.80 15.61 -4.19
C ARG A 237 15.08 17.01 -3.66
N ALA A 238 16.35 17.32 -3.38
CA ALA A 238 16.79 18.67 -3.05
C ALA A 238 18.28 18.87 -3.35
N ARG A 239 18.73 20.14 -3.31
CA ARG A 239 20.14 20.50 -3.39
C ARG A 239 20.86 20.44 -2.04
N GLN A 240 20.14 20.60 -0.94
CA GLN A 240 20.68 20.63 0.42
C GLN A 240 19.78 19.81 1.33
N ALA A 241 20.38 19.19 2.35
CA ALA A 241 19.64 18.54 3.41
C ALA A 241 18.98 19.55 4.35
N GLY A 242 17.84 19.19 4.94
CA GLY A 242 17.17 19.99 5.95
C GLY A 242 15.65 19.98 5.84
N LEU A 243 15.02 20.71 6.76
CA LEU A 243 13.58 20.93 6.75
C LEU A 243 13.19 21.72 5.50
N GLY A 244 12.13 21.26 4.85
CA GLY A 244 11.45 22.02 3.83
C GLY A 244 9.95 21.79 3.88
N ARG A 245 9.25 22.47 2.97
CA ARG A 245 7.82 22.35 2.80
C ARG A 245 7.51 22.13 1.33
N ILE A 246 6.67 21.14 1.06
CA ILE A 246 6.13 20.84 -0.26
C ILE A 246 4.75 21.47 -0.38
N ASP A 247 4.50 22.20 -1.46
CA ASP A 247 3.17 22.62 -1.86
C ASP A 247 2.46 21.45 -2.56
N LEU A 248 1.43 20.90 -1.92
CA LEU A 248 0.68 19.76 -2.44
C LEU A 248 -0.29 20.16 -3.56
N MET A 249 -0.53 21.46 -3.76
CA MET A 249 -1.39 21.96 -4.84
C MET A 249 -0.68 21.98 -6.20
N ALA A 250 0.65 22.06 -6.19
CA ALA A 250 1.44 22.15 -7.41
C ALA A 250 1.43 20.84 -8.22
N GLU A 251 1.39 19.68 -7.54
CA GLU A 251 1.53 18.31 -8.09
C GLU A 251 2.84 18.03 -8.89
N GLU A 252 3.48 19.05 -9.44
CA GLU A 252 4.66 19.00 -10.31
C GLU A 252 5.95 18.71 -9.53
N GLY A 253 6.75 17.77 -10.04
CA GLY A 253 8.04 17.41 -9.43
C GLY A 253 7.95 16.64 -8.12
N LEU A 254 6.73 16.30 -7.67
CA LEU A 254 6.46 15.60 -6.41
C LEU A 254 6.26 14.09 -6.60
N ASP A 255 6.32 13.35 -5.50
CA ASP A 255 5.78 11.99 -5.50
C ASP A 255 4.27 12.08 -5.30
N LEU A 256 3.52 11.89 -6.39
CA LEU A 256 2.06 12.02 -6.40
C LEU A 256 1.37 11.11 -5.41
N ARG A 257 2.02 10.03 -4.93
CA ARG A 257 1.43 9.15 -3.91
C ARG A 257 1.26 9.86 -2.57
N PHE A 258 2.26 10.67 -2.20
CA PHE A 258 2.21 11.49 -0.98
C PHE A 258 1.24 12.65 -1.17
N VAL A 259 1.30 13.33 -2.32
CA VAL A 259 0.35 14.39 -2.66
C VAL A 259 -1.08 13.90 -2.52
N ASP A 260 -1.40 12.79 -3.15
CA ASP A 260 -2.72 12.19 -3.13
C ASP A 260 -3.19 11.87 -1.70
N LEU A 261 -2.36 11.20 -0.89
CA LEU A 261 -2.69 10.91 0.52
C LEU A 261 -2.96 12.20 1.32
N TYR A 262 -2.00 13.12 1.38
CA TYR A 262 -2.11 14.29 2.25
C TYR A 262 -3.15 15.31 1.79
N ARG A 263 -3.39 15.44 0.47
CA ARG A 263 -4.55 16.19 -0.05
C ARG A 263 -5.86 15.51 0.35
N GLY A 264 -5.90 14.18 0.38
CA GLY A 264 -7.04 13.40 0.87
C GLY A 264 -7.33 13.63 2.36
N LEU A 265 -6.29 13.89 3.15
CA LEU A 265 -6.37 14.31 4.56
C LEU A 265 -6.68 15.80 4.75
N GLY A 266 -6.88 16.57 3.67
CA GLY A 266 -7.24 17.99 3.72
C GLY A 266 -6.07 18.97 3.84
N HIS A 267 -4.82 18.52 3.71
CA HIS A 267 -3.66 19.40 3.76
C HIS A 267 -3.31 19.95 2.38
N ASP A 268 -2.87 21.22 2.31
CA ASP A 268 -2.36 21.87 1.10
C ASP A 268 -0.83 21.92 1.05
N HIS A 269 -0.16 21.63 2.16
CA HIS A 269 1.28 21.52 2.26
C HIS A 269 1.70 20.33 3.11
N LEU A 270 2.95 19.89 2.95
CA LEU A 270 3.58 18.87 3.78
C LEU A 270 4.98 19.30 4.16
N ASP A 271 5.28 19.30 5.46
CA ASP A 271 6.64 19.45 5.95
C ASP A 271 7.42 18.16 5.69
N VAL A 272 8.64 18.31 5.18
CA VAL A 272 9.49 17.19 4.73
C VAL A 272 10.91 17.39 5.19
N TRP A 273 11.63 16.28 5.33
CA TRP A 273 13.08 16.34 5.42
C TRP A 273 13.68 16.04 4.06
N TYR A 274 14.28 17.06 3.46
CA TYR A 274 15.09 16.88 2.28
C TYR A 274 16.43 16.26 2.66
N GLN A 275 16.85 15.22 1.94
CA GLN A 275 18.15 14.58 2.15
C GLN A 275 18.69 14.04 0.80
N PRO A 276 19.57 14.79 0.14
CA PRO A 276 20.16 14.40 -1.15
C PRO A 276 20.85 13.03 -1.08
N ARG A 277 20.78 12.26 -2.19
CA ARG A 277 21.32 10.88 -2.23
C ARG A 277 22.81 10.78 -1.90
N HIS A 278 23.57 11.80 -2.25
CA HIS A 278 25.03 11.87 -2.12
C HIS A 278 25.50 12.53 -0.83
N GLN A 279 24.59 12.85 0.10
CA GLN A 279 24.91 13.47 1.38
C GLN A 279 24.52 12.54 2.52
N GLU A 280 25.42 12.36 3.49
CA GLU A 280 25.14 11.66 4.75
C GLU A 280 24.08 12.42 5.56
N THR A 281 23.30 11.68 6.33
CA THR A 281 22.21 12.24 7.13
C THR A 281 22.72 12.66 8.49
N ASP A 282 22.43 13.89 8.88
CA ASP A 282 22.54 14.32 10.27
C ASP A 282 21.33 13.76 11.04
N TRP A 283 21.51 12.59 11.65
CA TRP A 283 20.44 11.86 12.32
C TRP A 283 19.90 12.61 13.54
N ALA A 284 20.76 13.31 14.28
CA ALA A 284 20.35 14.08 15.46
C ALA A 284 19.49 15.28 15.05
N ALA A 285 19.93 16.06 14.06
CA ALA A 285 19.16 17.19 13.54
C ALA A 285 17.82 16.75 12.93
N LEU A 286 17.80 15.59 12.27
CA LEU A 286 16.56 15.00 11.75
C LEU A 286 15.58 14.64 12.86
N ILE A 287 16.04 13.93 13.91
CA ILE A 287 15.22 13.58 15.08
C ILE A 287 14.64 14.83 15.75
N GLU A 288 15.49 15.82 16.04
CA GLU A 288 15.06 17.08 16.65
C GLU A 288 14.02 17.81 15.78
N THR A 289 14.21 17.77 14.46
CA THR A 289 13.29 18.41 13.53
C THR A 289 11.93 17.72 13.51
N ILE A 290 11.88 16.37 13.52
CA ILE A 290 10.61 15.64 13.61
C ILE A 290 9.83 16.07 14.85
N ASP A 291 10.49 16.11 16.01
CA ASP A 291 9.86 16.50 17.28
C ASP A 291 9.32 17.93 17.27
N ARG A 292 10.02 18.83 16.57
CA ARG A 292 9.65 20.23 16.51
C ARG A 292 8.46 20.50 15.58
N VAL A 293 8.33 19.76 14.48
CA VAL A 293 7.41 20.14 13.38
C VAL A 293 6.26 19.16 13.16
N TRP A 294 6.39 17.90 13.58
CA TRP A 294 5.32 16.95 13.37
C TRP A 294 4.13 17.26 14.28
N SER A 295 2.94 17.19 13.70
CA SER A 295 1.67 17.17 14.41
C SER A 295 0.81 16.04 13.88
N GLN A 296 -0.10 15.54 14.72
CA GLN A 296 -1.00 14.45 14.36
C GLN A 296 -1.96 14.90 13.26
N LYS A 297 -2.04 14.12 12.18
CA LYS A 297 -3.05 14.31 11.12
C LYS A 297 -4.26 13.43 11.43
N VAL A 298 -5.40 13.84 10.91
CA VAL A 298 -6.68 13.18 11.14
C VAL A 298 -7.30 12.81 9.81
N LEU A 299 -7.84 11.60 9.75
CA LEU A 299 -8.70 11.13 8.68
C LEU A 299 -10.15 11.09 9.20
N ASP A 300 -11.11 11.44 8.35
CA ASP A 300 -12.52 11.13 8.61
C ASP A 300 -12.75 9.62 8.45
N GLU A 301 -12.42 8.87 9.51
CA GLU A 301 -12.54 7.41 9.55
C GLU A 301 -13.99 6.96 9.37
N ASP A 302 -14.95 7.68 9.92
CA ASP A 302 -16.37 7.32 9.84
C ASP A 302 -16.88 7.41 8.40
N ALA A 303 -16.45 8.44 7.65
CA ALA A 303 -16.74 8.53 6.23
C ALA A 303 -16.08 7.40 5.43
N LEU A 304 -14.81 7.08 5.72
CA LEU A 304 -14.12 5.98 5.02
C LEU A 304 -14.78 4.62 5.32
N ILE A 305 -15.11 4.34 6.59
CA ILE A 305 -15.83 3.13 7.02
C ILE A 305 -17.20 3.05 6.36
N SER A 306 -17.99 4.13 6.41
CA SER A 306 -19.34 4.17 5.84
C SER A 306 -19.36 4.01 4.32
N SER A 307 -18.25 4.34 3.65
CA SER A 307 -18.08 4.13 2.21
C SER A 307 -17.71 2.69 1.83
N PHE A 308 -17.41 1.81 2.79
CA PHE A 308 -17.06 0.41 2.49
C PHE A 308 -18.14 -0.26 1.63
N PRO A 309 -17.79 -0.93 0.52
CA PRO A 309 -18.76 -1.29 -0.53
C PRO A 309 -19.64 -2.50 -0.22
N LEU A 310 -19.38 -3.19 0.90
CA LEU A 310 -20.03 -4.42 1.33
C LEU A 310 -20.69 -4.23 2.70
N PRO A 311 -21.60 -5.13 3.11
CA PRO A 311 -22.14 -5.10 4.47
C PRO A 311 -21.01 -5.10 5.51
N LEU A 312 -21.05 -4.13 6.42
CA LEU A 312 -20.08 -4.00 7.49
C LEU A 312 -20.31 -5.09 8.55
N ASN A 313 -19.24 -5.75 8.95
CA ASN A 313 -19.17 -6.62 10.12
C ASN A 313 -17.75 -6.51 10.67
N MET A 314 -17.42 -5.30 11.14
CA MET A 314 -16.10 -4.97 11.63
C MET A 314 -15.74 -5.87 12.81
N LEU A 315 -14.71 -6.68 12.62
CA LEU A 315 -14.21 -7.59 13.64
C LEU A 315 -13.47 -6.80 14.72
N GLY A 316 -13.53 -7.30 15.95
CA GLY A 316 -12.68 -6.79 17.03
C GLY A 316 -11.22 -7.24 16.88
N LYS A 317 -10.35 -6.67 17.72
CA LYS A 317 -8.98 -7.18 17.93
C LYS A 317 -9.04 -8.63 18.39
N GLY A 318 -8.08 -9.45 17.94
CA GLY A 318 -7.94 -10.82 18.42
C GLY A 318 -7.40 -10.88 19.85
N THR A 319 -7.19 -12.10 20.38
CA THR A 319 -6.87 -12.34 21.80
C THR A 319 -5.61 -11.64 22.30
N GLY A 320 -4.61 -11.41 21.43
CA GLY A 320 -3.39 -10.68 21.75
C GLY A 320 -3.44 -9.21 21.35
N GLY A 321 -4.62 -8.63 21.13
CA GLY A 321 -4.78 -7.24 20.68
C GLY A 321 -4.52 -7.06 19.17
N SER A 322 -4.46 -8.14 18.40
CA SER A 322 -3.97 -8.11 17.02
C SER A 322 -4.90 -8.74 16.00
N ALA A 323 -5.03 -8.11 14.82
CA ALA A 323 -5.77 -8.63 13.68
C ALA A 323 -5.23 -9.99 13.23
N PHE A 324 -3.90 -10.18 13.36
CA PHE A 324 -3.19 -11.40 12.96
C PHE A 324 -3.50 -12.62 13.86
N ASP A 325 -4.18 -12.41 14.99
CA ASP A 325 -4.66 -13.52 15.82
C ASP A 325 -6.00 -14.08 15.30
N HIS A 326 -6.71 -13.35 14.44
CA HIS A 326 -8.01 -13.77 13.94
C HIS A 326 -7.89 -14.93 12.94
N PRO A 327 -8.70 -16.00 13.06
CA PRO A 327 -8.64 -17.16 12.15
C PRO A 327 -8.78 -16.79 10.67
N LEU A 328 -9.65 -15.82 10.34
CA LEU A 328 -9.79 -15.34 8.95
C LEU A 328 -8.48 -14.75 8.41
N VAL A 329 -7.74 -14.00 9.23
CA VAL A 329 -6.47 -13.39 8.81
C VAL A 329 -5.37 -14.44 8.68
N ARG A 330 -5.33 -15.41 9.61
CA ARG A 330 -4.38 -16.55 9.54
C ARG A 330 -4.60 -17.43 8.31
N GLY A 331 -5.84 -17.52 7.83
CA GLY A 331 -6.22 -18.28 6.64
C GLY A 331 -6.11 -17.52 5.32
N LEU A 332 -5.64 -16.26 5.32
CA LEU A 332 -5.56 -15.48 4.09
C LEU A 332 -4.52 -16.05 3.12
N PRO A 333 -4.79 -15.99 1.79
CA PRO A 333 -3.83 -16.41 0.79
C PRO A 333 -2.63 -15.43 0.79
N THR A 334 -1.45 -15.93 1.14
CA THR A 334 -0.19 -15.18 1.04
C THR A 334 0.44 -15.30 -0.35
N GLN A 335 -0.03 -16.22 -1.19
CA GLN A 335 0.41 -16.43 -2.56
C GLN A 335 -0.80 -16.60 -3.50
N ARG A 336 -0.58 -16.46 -4.82
CA ARG A 336 -1.64 -16.74 -5.80
C ARG A 336 -1.87 -18.24 -5.88
N ASP A 337 -3.09 -18.69 -5.60
CA ASP A 337 -3.48 -20.08 -5.83
C ASP A 337 -3.31 -20.45 -7.31
N HIS A 338 -2.44 -21.42 -7.59
CA HIS A 338 -2.06 -21.84 -8.94
C HIS A 338 -3.09 -22.72 -9.65
N VAL A 339 -4.21 -23.05 -9.00
CA VAL A 339 -5.14 -24.10 -9.45
C VAL A 339 -5.78 -23.79 -10.81
N VAL A 340 -5.94 -22.52 -11.19
CA VAL A 340 -6.65 -22.14 -12.43
C VAL A 340 -5.75 -22.11 -13.68
N VAL A 341 -4.42 -21.96 -13.53
CA VAL A 341 -3.53 -21.82 -14.70
C VAL A 341 -3.16 -23.18 -15.32
N GLN A 342 -3.14 -24.25 -14.53
CA GLN A 342 -2.88 -25.60 -15.06
C GLN A 342 -4.06 -26.12 -15.90
N THR A 343 -5.30 -25.93 -15.46
CA THR A 343 -6.50 -26.41 -16.18
C THR A 343 -6.64 -25.74 -17.56
N VAL A 344 -6.30 -24.45 -17.68
CA VAL A 344 -6.34 -23.74 -18.97
C VAL A 344 -5.18 -24.14 -19.88
N LYS A 345 -3.98 -24.40 -19.33
CA LYS A 345 -2.84 -24.89 -20.12
C LYS A 345 -3.04 -26.33 -20.57
N GLU A 346 -3.58 -27.20 -19.73
CA GLU A 346 -3.91 -28.58 -20.09
C GLU A 346 -5.04 -28.60 -21.12
N ALA A 347 -6.13 -27.84 -20.91
CA ALA A 347 -7.20 -27.72 -21.89
C ALA A 347 -6.71 -27.21 -23.27
N LYS A 348 -5.81 -26.21 -23.29
CA LYS A 348 -5.19 -25.73 -24.54
C LYS A 348 -4.28 -26.77 -25.19
N ARG A 349 -3.55 -27.56 -24.40
CA ARG A 349 -2.64 -28.59 -24.90
C ARG A 349 -3.40 -29.80 -25.44
N THR A 350 -4.51 -30.18 -24.81
CA THR A 350 -5.43 -31.23 -25.29
C THR A 350 -6.21 -30.80 -26.54
N LEU A 351 -6.53 -29.51 -26.68
CA LEU A 351 -7.18 -28.97 -27.88
C LEU A 351 -6.21 -28.94 -29.08
N LEU A 352 -4.96 -28.50 -28.88
CA LEU A 352 -3.93 -28.52 -29.93
C LEU A 352 -3.57 -29.94 -30.37
N SER A 353 -3.47 -30.89 -29.43
CA SER A 353 -3.15 -32.29 -29.78
C SER A 353 -4.27 -32.98 -30.58
N ARG A 354 -5.53 -32.59 -30.36
CA ARG A 354 -6.68 -33.08 -31.15
C ARG A 354 -6.76 -32.47 -32.55
N LEU A 355 -6.28 -31.23 -32.73
CA LEU A 355 -6.23 -30.55 -34.03
C LEU A 355 -5.04 -30.99 -34.90
N LEU A 356 -3.92 -31.39 -34.28
CA LEU A 356 -2.70 -31.81 -34.98
C LEU A 356 -2.57 -33.33 -35.17
N GLY A 357 -3.46 -34.13 -34.57
CA GLY A 357 -3.47 -35.59 -34.63
C GLY A 357 -4.46 -36.21 -35.63
N ARG A 358 -5.05 -35.42 -36.52
CA ARG A 358 -5.82 -35.92 -37.68
C ARG A 358 -5.10 -35.52 -38.96
N GLY A 359 -4.06 -36.29 -39.27
CA GLY A 359 -3.37 -36.34 -40.56
C GLY A 359 -3.08 -37.80 -40.85
#